data_AF-A0A946FPB3-F1
#
_entry.id   AF-A0A946FPB3-F1
#
_cell.length_a   1.000
_cell.length_b   1.000
_cell.length_c   1.000
_cell.angle_alpha   90.00
_cell.angle_beta   90.00
_cell.angle_gamma   90.00
#
_symmetry.space_group_name_H-M   'P 1'
#
loop_
_entity.id
_entity.type
_entity.pdbx_description
1 polymer ?
#
loop_
_entity_poly.entity_id
_entity_poly.type
_entity_poly.pdbx_seq_one_letter_code
_entity_poly.pdbx_strand_id
1 'polypeptide(L)'
;MTENLPLSGIRVLDIGTLIAGPFAATMLGDFGAEIIKVEQPGRGDALRGSPVDGEANRSGNWLVEGRNKKSITLNLRVPEGQALLKELIATADVLIENFTPGTLEKWGLGWDV
;
A
#
# COMPACT_ATOMS: atom_id res chain seq x y z
N MET A 1 31.71 -3.46 1.58
CA MET A 1 30.75 -2.36 1.84
C MET A 1 29.39 -2.97 1.67
N THR A 2 28.55 -3.03 2.70
CA THR A 2 27.15 -3.42 2.51
C THR A 2 26.50 -2.30 1.72
N GLU A 3 26.46 -2.45 0.40
CA GLU A 3 25.92 -1.43 -0.49
C GLU A 3 24.43 -1.31 -0.22
N ASN A 4 24.05 -0.24 0.48
CA ASN A 4 22.67 0.16 0.62
C ASN A 4 22.09 0.39 -0.77
N LEU A 5 20.97 -0.28 -1.08
CA LEU A 5 20.20 -0.03 -2.28
C LEU A 5 19.77 1.46 -2.35
N PRO A 6 19.49 2.02 -3.54
CA PRO A 6 19.30 3.46 -3.74
C PRO A 6 18.25 4.13 -2.85
N LEU A 7 17.21 3.40 -2.41
CA LEU A 7 16.14 3.91 -1.54
C LEU A 7 16.17 3.29 -0.14
N SER A 8 17.31 2.75 0.28
CA SER A 8 17.46 2.23 1.64
C SER A 8 17.18 3.32 2.67
N GLY A 9 16.34 3.01 3.65
CA GLY A 9 15.93 3.94 4.71
C GLY A 9 14.69 4.79 4.37
N ILE A 10 14.20 4.73 3.13
CA ILE A 10 12.93 5.36 2.74
C ILE A 10 11.78 4.44 3.10
N ARG A 11 10.76 4.97 3.79
CA ARG A 11 9.51 4.27 4.06
C ARG A 11 8.38 4.80 3.18
N VAL A 12 7.69 3.90 2.51
CA VAL A 12 6.56 4.19 1.63
C VAL A 12 5.29 3.54 2.19
N LEU A 13 4.23 4.34 2.32
CA LEU A 13 2.90 3.87 2.66
C LEU A 13 2.06 3.74 1.38
N ASP A 14 1.73 2.51 0.99
CA ASP A 14 0.96 2.19 -0.21
C ASP A 14 -0.50 1.91 0.17
N ILE A 15 -1.35 2.93 0.04
CA ILE A 15 -2.82 2.82 0.22
C ILE A 15 -3.55 2.57 -1.11
N GLY A 16 -2.81 2.45 -2.22
CA GLY A 16 -3.38 2.24 -3.54
C GLY A 16 -4.06 0.88 -3.69
N THR A 17 -4.79 0.70 -4.79
CA THR A 17 -5.44 -0.57 -5.13
C THR A 17 -5.18 -0.95 -6.57
N LEU A 18 -5.33 -2.24 -6.88
CA LEU A 18 -5.11 -2.79 -8.21
C LEU A 18 -3.64 -2.63 -8.65
N ILE A 19 -3.40 -1.95 -9.79
CA ILE A 19 -2.12 -2.03 -10.50
C ILE A 19 -1.34 -0.73 -10.38
N ALA A 20 -1.83 0.40 -10.91
CA ALA A 20 -0.98 1.57 -11.13
C ALA A 20 -0.26 2.12 -9.88
N GLY A 21 -1.01 2.37 -8.80
CA GLY A 21 -0.43 2.83 -7.52
C GLY A 21 0.48 1.76 -6.90
N PRO A 22 -0.04 0.53 -6.67
CA PRO A 22 0.77 -0.55 -6.13
C PRO A 22 2.04 -0.84 -6.93
N PHE A 23 2.00 -0.81 -8.26
CA PHE A 23 3.16 -1.05 -9.12
C PHE A 23 4.25 0.00 -8.90
N ALA A 24 3.88 1.28 -8.76
CA ALA A 24 4.83 2.33 -8.41
C ALA A 24 5.49 2.05 -7.06
N ALA A 25 4.73 1.64 -6.04
CA ALA A 25 5.28 1.24 -4.74
C ALA A 25 6.21 0.03 -4.85
N THR A 26 5.86 -0.95 -5.69
CA THR A 26 6.69 -2.13 -5.95
C THR A 26 8.04 -1.76 -6.54
N MET A 27 8.07 -0.83 -7.50
CA MET A 27 9.32 -0.31 -8.08
C MET A 27 10.20 0.37 -7.04
N LEU A 28 9.62 1.12 -6.10
CA LEU A 28 10.39 1.71 -5.00
C LEU A 28 10.96 0.62 -4.07
N GLY A 29 10.20 -0.43 -3.82
CA GLY A 29 10.64 -1.59 -3.04
C GLY A 29 11.80 -2.34 -3.71
N ASP A 30 11.78 -2.47 -5.04
CA ASP A 30 12.88 -3.06 -5.82
C ASP A 30 14.20 -2.28 -5.66
N PHE A 31 14.11 -0.97 -5.39
CA PHE A 31 15.27 -0.12 -5.07
C PHE A 31 15.56 0.01 -3.56
N GLY A 32 14.92 -0.81 -2.71
CA GLY A 32 15.25 -0.96 -1.30
C GLY A 32 14.42 -0.12 -0.33
N ALA A 33 13.35 0.54 -0.78
CA ALA A 33 12.43 1.20 0.13
C ALA A 33 11.63 0.18 0.96
N GLU A 34 11.32 0.53 2.21
CA GLU A 34 10.38 -0.24 3.03
C GLU A 34 8.94 0.10 2.62
N ILE A 35 8.26 -0.85 1.98
CA ILE A 35 6.87 -0.66 1.56
C ILE A 35 5.92 -1.26 2.59
N ILE A 36 5.02 -0.43 3.13
CA ILE A 36 3.88 -0.85 3.94
C ILE A 36 2.61 -0.71 3.10
N LYS A 37 2.09 -1.84 2.62
CA LYS A 37 0.81 -1.93 1.93
C LYS A 37 -0.34 -1.93 2.94
N VAL A 38 -1.24 -0.96 2.80
CA VAL A 38 -2.47 -0.89 3.59
C VAL A 38 -3.61 -1.49 2.79
N GLU A 39 -4.34 -2.43 3.39
CA GLU A 39 -5.40 -3.16 2.70
C GLU A 39 -6.70 -3.24 3.51
N GLN A 40 -7.81 -3.53 2.83
CA GLN A 40 -9.09 -3.66 3.50
C GLN A 40 -9.13 -4.91 4.38
N PRO A 41 -9.53 -4.81 5.67
CA PRO A 41 -9.70 -5.98 6.53
C PRO A 41 -10.60 -7.05 5.91
N GLY A 42 -10.22 -8.32 6.06
CA GLY A 42 -10.98 -9.49 5.59
C GLY A 42 -10.98 -9.73 4.06
N ARG A 43 -10.70 -8.71 3.24
CA ARG A 43 -10.71 -8.82 1.77
C ARG A 43 -9.33 -8.63 1.14
N GLY A 44 -8.51 -7.74 1.70
CA GLY A 44 -7.27 -7.30 1.09
C GLY A 44 -7.48 -6.44 -0.16
N ASP A 45 -6.44 -6.31 -0.98
CA ASP A 45 -6.48 -5.74 -2.32
C ASP A 45 -7.33 -6.63 -3.27
N ALA A 46 -8.07 -6.00 -4.18
CA ALA A 46 -8.83 -6.73 -5.20
C ALA A 46 -7.92 -7.58 -6.12
N LEU A 47 -6.65 -7.22 -6.26
CA LEU A 47 -5.67 -7.98 -7.02
C LEU A 47 -5.29 -9.32 -6.37
N ARG A 48 -5.60 -9.52 -5.08
CA ARG A 48 -5.47 -10.82 -4.39
C ARG A 48 -6.49 -11.88 -4.85
N GLY A 49 -7.41 -11.50 -5.74
CA GLY A 49 -8.51 -12.33 -6.26
C GLY A 49 -8.11 -13.65 -6.94
N SER A 50 -9.09 -14.31 -7.56
CA SER A 50 -9.17 -15.77 -7.75
C SER A 50 -7.82 -16.51 -7.91
N PRO A 51 -7.49 -17.45 -7.00
CA PRO A 51 -6.28 -18.25 -7.04
C PRO A 51 -6.09 -18.94 -8.39
N VAL A 52 -4.84 -19.01 -8.86
CA VAL A 52 -4.49 -19.82 -10.04
C VAL A 52 -4.55 -21.32 -9.72
N ASP A 53 -4.44 -21.69 -8.44
CA ASP A 53 -4.26 -23.05 -7.93
C ASP A 53 -5.27 -23.44 -6.83
N GLY A 54 -6.29 -22.61 -6.57
CA GLY A 54 -7.27 -22.84 -5.49
C GLY A 54 -6.80 -22.37 -4.10
N GLU A 55 -5.56 -21.89 -3.95
CA GLU A 55 -5.06 -21.33 -2.68
C GLU A 55 -5.22 -19.81 -2.62
N ALA A 56 -6.00 -19.33 -1.64
CA ALA A 56 -6.20 -17.91 -1.40
C ALA A 56 -4.85 -17.16 -1.29
N ASN A 57 -4.77 -15.97 -1.92
CA ASN A 57 -3.58 -15.10 -1.94
C ASN A 57 -2.40 -15.52 -2.84
N ARG A 58 -2.58 -16.49 -3.76
CA ARG A 58 -1.56 -16.86 -4.78
C ARG A 58 -1.96 -16.48 -6.20
N SER A 59 -2.72 -15.40 -6.37
CA SER A 59 -2.97 -14.88 -7.73
C SER A 59 -1.61 -14.52 -8.36
N GLY A 60 -1.38 -14.90 -9.62
CA GLY A 60 -0.12 -14.58 -10.30
C GLY A 60 0.14 -13.06 -10.32
N ASN A 61 -0.93 -12.27 -10.42
CA ASN A 61 -0.86 -10.81 -10.35
C ASN A 61 -0.40 -10.31 -8.97
N TRP A 62 -0.89 -10.91 -7.88
CA TRP A 62 -0.47 -10.53 -6.53
C TRP A 62 0.95 -10.96 -6.23
N LEU A 63 1.42 -12.11 -6.73
CA LEU A 63 2.82 -12.52 -6.55
C LEU A 63 3.79 -11.54 -7.20
N VAL A 64 3.39 -10.95 -8.32
CA VAL A 64 4.17 -9.89 -8.98
C VAL A 64 4.06 -8.58 -8.19
N GLU A 65 2.86 -8.11 -7.88
CA GLU A 65 2.65 -6.78 -7.27
C GLU A 65 2.92 -6.71 -5.76
N GLY A 66 2.87 -7.84 -5.06
CA GLY A 66 3.04 -7.92 -3.62
C GLY A 66 4.48 -8.10 -3.16
N ARG A 67 5.43 -8.32 -4.10
CA ARG A 67 6.85 -8.50 -3.77
C ARG A 67 7.41 -7.26 -3.06
N ASN A 68 8.38 -7.47 -2.17
CA ASN A 68 9.04 -6.40 -1.40
C ASN A 68 8.10 -5.56 -0.50
N LYS A 69 6.86 -6.00 -0.27
CA LYS A 69 5.89 -5.30 0.59
C LYS A 69 5.60 -6.04 1.88
N LYS A 70 5.49 -5.29 2.98
CA LYS A 70 4.81 -5.72 4.22
C LYS A 70 3.35 -5.32 4.09
N SER A 71 2.43 -6.16 4.54
CA SER A 71 0.98 -5.90 4.44
C SER A 71 0.36 -5.75 5.83
N ILE A 72 -0.48 -4.72 5.99
CA ILE A 72 -1.34 -4.50 7.16
C ILE A 72 -2.77 -4.25 6.69
N THR A 73 -3.74 -4.45 7.59
CA THR A 73 -5.14 -4.13 7.30
C THR A 73 -5.60 -2.88 8.02
N LEU A 74 -6.31 -1.99 7.32
CA LEU A 74 -6.89 -0.77 7.89
C LEU A 74 -8.15 -0.38 7.10
N ASN A 75 -9.24 -0.03 7.81
CA ASN A 75 -10.46 0.43 7.16
C ASN A 75 -10.53 1.96 7.11
N LEU A 76 -10.14 2.54 5.97
CA LEU A 76 -10.15 4.01 5.77
C LEU A 76 -11.56 4.64 5.65
N ARG A 77 -12.62 3.81 5.64
CA ARG A 77 -14.01 4.29 5.56
C ARG A 77 -14.58 4.72 6.90
N VAL A 78 -13.88 4.44 8.01
CA VAL A 78 -14.31 4.80 9.37
C VAL A 78 -13.34 5.80 9.99
N PRO A 79 -13.82 6.73 10.84
CA PRO A 79 -12.99 7.78 11.44
C PRO A 79 -11.75 7.25 12.17
N GLU A 80 -11.87 6.12 12.86
CA GLU A 80 -10.76 5.51 13.61
C GLU A 80 -9.65 5.04 12.67
N GLY A 81 -10.02 4.51 11.50
CA GLY A 81 -9.06 4.09 10.48
C GLY A 81 -8.40 5.29 9.79
N GLN A 82 -9.12 6.40 9.63
CA GLN A 82 -8.57 7.65 9.11
C GLN A 82 -7.56 8.26 10.10
N ALA A 83 -7.90 8.30 11.39
CA ALA A 83 -7.01 8.78 12.43
C ALA A 83 -5.72 7.95 12.50
N LEU A 84 -5.83 6.62 12.49
CA LEU A 84 -4.66 5.74 12.48
C LEU A 84 -3.84 5.88 11.20
N LEU A 85 -4.46 6.11 10.04
CA LEU A 85 -3.71 6.38 8.82
C LEU A 85 -2.86 7.65 8.95
N LYS A 86 -3.40 8.73 9.55
CA LYS A 86 -2.63 9.97 9.79
C LYS A 86 -1.42 9.73 10.69
N GLU A 87 -1.58 8.93 11.74
CA GLU A 87 -0.45 8.53 12.60
C GLU A 87 0.61 7.74 11.82
N LEU A 88 0.19 6.81 10.94
CA LEU A 88 1.12 6.04 10.11
C LEU A 88 1.85 6.91 9.08
N ILE A 89 1.14 7.83 8.42
CA ILE A 89 1.71 8.78 7.45
C ILE A 89 2.84 9.59 8.08
N ALA A 90 2.70 10.01 9.34
CA ALA A 90 3.74 10.75 10.05
C ALA A 90 5.07 9.99 10.21
N THR A 91 5.08 8.67 9.96
CA THR A 91 6.28 7.82 10.01
C THR A 91 6.85 7.45 8.65
N ALA A 92 6.22 7.90 7.56
CA ALA A 92 6.58 7.56 6.19
C ALA A 92 7.10 8.79 5.43
N ASP A 93 7.97 8.57 4.44
CA ASP A 93 8.51 9.62 3.58
C ASP A 93 7.64 9.84 2.34
N VAL A 94 6.89 8.80 1.93
CA VAL A 94 6.07 8.80 0.71
C VAL A 94 4.73 8.14 0.99
N LEU A 95 3.65 8.76 0.54
CA LEU A 95 2.32 8.17 0.45
C LEU A 95 1.98 7.90 -1.02
N ILE A 96 1.52 6.70 -1.34
CA ILE A 96 1.02 6.34 -2.67
C ILE A 96 -0.46 6.01 -2.59
N GLU A 97 -1.25 6.68 -3.42
CA GLU A 97 -2.69 6.51 -3.54
C GLU A 97 -3.12 6.56 -5.02
N ASN A 98 -4.25 5.93 -5.35
CA ASN A 98 -4.86 5.99 -6.67
C ASN A 98 -6.40 5.87 -6.60
N PHE A 99 -7.01 6.45 -5.57
CA PHE A 99 -8.45 6.43 -5.40
C PHE A 99 -9.13 7.33 -6.43
N THR A 100 -10.45 7.15 -6.60
CA THR A 100 -11.24 8.06 -7.41
C THR A 100 -11.13 9.49 -6.84
N PRO A 101 -10.95 10.53 -7.67
CA PRO A 101 -10.85 11.91 -7.20
C PRO A 101 -11.98 12.28 -6.23
N GLY A 102 -11.64 12.98 -5.14
CA GLY A 102 -12.59 13.35 -4.09
C GLY A 102 -12.84 12.28 -3.03
N THR A 103 -12.24 11.08 -3.13
CA THR A 103 -12.46 10.01 -2.14
C THR A 103 -11.73 10.29 -0.83
N LEU A 104 -10.45 10.66 -0.89
CA LEU A 104 -9.67 10.93 0.31
C LEU A 104 -10.16 12.19 1.02
N GLU A 105 -10.58 13.21 0.28
CA GLU A 105 -11.15 14.45 0.80
C GLU A 105 -12.44 14.17 1.59
N LYS A 106 -13.34 13.31 1.05
CA LYS A 106 -14.54 12.85 1.77
C LYS A 106 -14.22 12.09 3.05
N TRP A 107 -13.04 11.49 3.14
CA TRP A 107 -12.55 10.77 4.31
C TRP A 107 -11.67 11.64 5.23
N GLY A 108 -11.55 12.95 4.97
CA GLY A 108 -10.69 13.82 5.77
C GLY A 108 -9.20 13.45 5.70
N LEU A 109 -8.79 12.92 4.54
CA LEU A 109 -7.43 12.47 4.19
C LEU A 109 -6.90 13.20 2.94
N GLY A 110 -7.44 14.39 2.66
CA GLY A 110 -6.96 15.27 1.59
C GLY A 110 -5.52 15.75 1.82
N TRP A 111 -5.03 16.61 0.94
CA TRP A 111 -3.67 17.13 1.04
C TRP A 111 -3.45 18.09 2.22
N ASP A 112 -4.50 18.79 2.64
CA ASP A 112 -4.47 19.93 3.56
C ASP A 112 -4.70 19.58 5.04
N VAL A 113 -4.73 18.30 5.40
CA VAL A 113 -5.25 17.79 6.68
C VAL A 113 -4.31 16.85 7.45
#